data_AF-A0A7S2LJX7-F1
#
_entry.id   AF-A0A7S2LJX7-F1
#
_cell.length_a   1.000
_cell.length_b   1.000
_cell.length_c   1.000
_cell.angle_alpha   90.00
_cell.angle_beta   90.00
_cell.angle_gamma   90.00
#
_symmetry.space_group_name_H-M   'P 1'
#
loop_
_entity.id
_entity.type
_entity.pdbx_description
1 polymer ?
#
loop_
_entity_poly.entity_id
_entity_poly.type
_entity_poly.pdbx_seq_one_letter_code
_entity_poly.pdbx_strand_id
1 'polypeptide(L)'
;RRKLHSDSKGVMITALTVHRQKKGKFFAVCQTELGDAYKVSLDLQKGDGTYSVTGITVSLLDTLPVANSLNITKLGMLFVAAEFSNHALYQFERIDLADVAPTTKSSQVREVMDSLVSSSSSVEIDRSQFFT
;
A
#
# COMPACT_ATOMS: atom_id res chain seq x y z
N ARG A 1 -16.86 -2.04 2.51
CA ARG A 1 -15.97 -0.87 2.34
C ARG A 1 -15.67 -0.63 0.86
N ARG A 2 -14.93 -1.50 0.16
CA ARG A 2 -14.58 -1.31 -1.27
C ARG A 2 -15.75 -1.03 -2.21
N LYS A 3 -16.85 -1.79 -2.11
CA LYS A 3 -18.06 -1.59 -2.96
C LYS A 3 -18.75 -0.22 -2.81
N LEU A 4 -18.46 0.52 -1.74
CA LEU A 4 -19.03 1.84 -1.47
C LEU A 4 -18.06 2.97 -1.83
N HIS A 5 -16.81 2.64 -2.16
CA HIS A 5 -15.81 3.61 -2.55
C HIS A 5 -16.02 3.97 -4.02
N SER A 6 -16.27 5.24 -4.31
CA SER A 6 -16.49 5.70 -5.69
C SER A 6 -15.19 5.63 -6.49
N ASP A 7 -15.25 5.14 -7.73
CA ASP A 7 -14.09 5.01 -8.61
C ASP A 7 -13.40 6.35 -8.94
N SER A 8 -14.14 7.47 -8.81
CA SER A 8 -13.59 8.82 -9.01
C SER A 8 -12.78 9.34 -7.82
N LYS A 9 -12.81 8.66 -6.67
CA LYS A 9 -12.04 9.06 -5.47
C LYS A 9 -10.76 8.25 -5.39
N GLY A 10 -9.66 8.93 -5.10
CA GLY A 10 -8.41 8.27 -4.72
C GLY A 10 -8.52 7.63 -3.33
N VAL A 11 -7.63 6.66 -3.07
CA VAL A 11 -7.49 6.00 -1.78
C VAL A 11 -6.49 6.79 -0.92
N MET A 12 -6.83 7.03 0.34
CA MET A 12 -6.05 7.83 1.28
C MET A 12 -5.26 6.97 2.26
N ILE A 13 -3.98 7.28 2.45
CA ILE A 13 -3.16 6.65 3.50
C ILE A 13 -3.53 7.26 4.86
N THR A 14 -3.97 6.45 5.81
CA THR A 14 -4.41 6.88 7.15
C THR A 14 -3.37 6.63 8.23
N ALA A 15 -2.54 5.59 8.08
CA ALA A 15 -1.47 5.28 9.01
C ALA A 15 -0.19 4.90 8.26
N LEU A 16 0.96 5.27 8.82
CA LEU A 16 2.29 4.96 8.29
C LEU A 16 3.22 4.61 9.45
N THR A 17 4.05 3.59 9.27
CA THR A 17 5.13 3.26 10.19
C THR A 17 6.40 2.94 9.42
N VAL A 18 7.55 3.34 9.94
CA VAL A 18 8.85 3.13 9.30
C VAL A 18 9.67 2.21 10.17
N HIS A 19 10.09 1.07 9.60
CA HIS A 19 10.99 0.15 10.27
C HIS A 19 12.41 0.29 9.71
N ARG A 20 13.33 0.73 10.56
CA ARG A 20 14.76 0.79 10.25
C ARG A 20 15.41 -0.54 10.59
N GLN A 21 15.98 -1.16 9.57
CA GLN A 21 16.78 -2.37 9.70
C GLN A 21 18.25 -2.02 9.96
N LYS A 22 19.03 -3.05 10.33
CA LYS A 22 20.49 -2.94 10.41
C LYS A 22 21.07 -2.57 9.04
N LYS A 23 22.27 -1.98 9.03
CA LYS A 23 22.99 -1.59 7.81
C LYS A 23 22.31 -0.48 6.98
N GLY A 24 21.52 0.38 7.62
CA GLY A 24 20.94 1.57 6.98
C GLY A 24 19.79 1.30 6.01
N LYS A 25 19.32 0.05 5.91
CA LYS A 25 18.10 -0.28 5.17
C LYS A 25 16.87 0.10 5.98
N PHE A 26 15.81 0.50 5.32
CA PHE A 26 14.52 0.72 5.96
C PHE A 26 13.39 0.40 4.97
N PHE A 27 12.23 0.08 5.52
CA PHE A 27 10.99 0.00 4.76
C PHE A 27 9.91 0.68 5.57
N ALA A 28 8.86 1.13 4.89
CA ALA A 28 7.67 1.62 5.54
C ALA A 28 6.52 0.64 5.30
N VAL A 29 5.57 0.64 6.22
CA VAL A 29 4.25 0.04 6.00
C VAL A 29 3.24 1.17 6.12
N CYS A 30 2.43 1.36 5.10
CA CYS A 30 1.27 2.24 5.15
C CYS A 30 -0.03 1.44 5.13
N GLN A 31 -1.07 1.98 5.75
CA GLN A 31 -2.42 1.46 5.65
C GLN A 31 -3.34 2.52 5.04
N THR A 32 -4.27 2.06 4.21
CA THR A 32 -5.33 2.88 3.62
C THR A 32 -6.56 2.96 4.51
N GLU A 33 -7.46 3.90 4.25
CA GLU A 33 -8.77 3.99 4.89
C GLU A 33 -9.64 2.74 4.67
N LEU A 34 -9.33 1.94 3.66
CA LEU A 34 -10.01 0.67 3.39
C LEU A 34 -9.46 -0.49 4.21
N GLY A 35 -8.32 -0.31 4.88
CA GLY A 35 -7.65 -1.31 5.72
C GLY A 35 -6.49 -2.03 5.03
N ASP A 36 -6.21 -1.73 3.77
CA ASP A 36 -5.15 -2.39 2.99
C ASP A 36 -3.79 -1.91 3.44
N ALA A 37 -2.92 -2.85 3.79
CA ALA A 37 -1.56 -2.59 4.21
C ALA A 37 -0.58 -2.82 3.05
N TYR A 38 0.27 -1.82 2.80
CA TYR A 38 1.28 -1.85 1.75
C TYR A 38 2.67 -1.72 2.34
N LYS A 39 3.60 -2.54 1.85
CA LYS A 39 5.04 -2.33 2.05
C LYS A 39 5.51 -1.29 1.05
N VAL A 40 6.14 -0.24 1.54
CA VAL A 40 6.79 0.79 0.71
C VAL A 40 8.30 0.67 0.90
N SER A 41 9.00 0.50 -0.21
CA SER A 41 10.46 0.39 -0.27
C SER A 41 11.03 1.46 -1.20
N LEU A 42 12.14 2.07 -0.81
CA LEU A 42 12.81 3.12 -1.58
C LEU A 42 14.13 2.59 -2.13
N ASP A 43 14.35 2.82 -3.42
CA ASP A 43 15.64 2.61 -4.06
C ASP A 43 16.48 3.85 -3.83
N LEU A 44 17.62 3.66 -3.16
CA LEU A 44 18.54 4.74 -2.79
C LEU A 44 19.85 4.58 -3.55
N GLN A 45 20.27 5.65 -4.22
CA GLN A 45 21.59 5.74 -4.84
C GLN A 45 22.51 6.59 -3.97
N LYS A 46 23.72 6.10 -3.71
CA LYS A 46 24.74 6.82 -2.96
C LYS A 46 25.57 7.68 -3.91
N GLY A 47 25.52 9.00 -3.74
CA GLY A 47 26.37 9.97 -4.43
C GLY A 47 27.45 10.54 -3.51
N ASP A 48 27.94 11.73 -3.85
CA ASP A 48 28.94 12.54 -3.13
C ASP A 48 28.48 12.88 -1.69
N GLY A 49 28.60 11.92 -0.78
CA GLY A 49 28.20 12.05 0.63
C GLY A 49 26.70 12.09 0.90
N THR A 50 25.84 12.05 -0.13
CA THR A 50 24.37 12.18 0.01
C THR A 50 23.65 10.97 -0.61
N TYR A 51 22.48 10.63 -0.07
CA TYR A 51 21.58 9.63 -0.65
C TYR A 51 20.49 10.31 -1.48
N SER A 52 20.32 9.87 -2.73
CA SER A 52 19.20 10.27 -3.59
C SER A 52 18.21 9.12 -3.74
N VAL A 53 16.91 9.44 -3.75
CA VAL A 53 15.85 8.46 -4.04
C VAL A 53 15.73 8.34 -5.55
N THR A 54 15.94 7.14 -6.10
CA THR A 54 15.83 6.86 -7.53
C THR A 54 14.54 6.13 -7.91
N GLY A 55 13.91 5.46 -6.94
CA GLY A 55 12.72 4.66 -7.20
C GLY A 55 11.91 4.39 -5.94
N ILE A 56 10.63 4.10 -6.15
CA ILE A 56 9.70 3.67 -5.11
C ILE A 56 9.05 2.38 -5.57
N THR A 57 9.04 1.37 -4.71
CA THR A 57 8.32 0.12 -4.92
C THR A 57 7.25 -0.02 -3.85
N VAL A 58 6.01 -0.24 -4.26
CA VAL A 58 4.86 -0.47 -3.38
C VAL A 58 4.33 -1.87 -3.62
N SER A 59 4.24 -2.68 -2.57
CA SER A 59 3.75 -4.05 -2.62
C SER A 59 2.60 -4.23 -1.64
N LEU A 60 1.53 -4.87 -2.09
CA LEU A 60 0.41 -5.25 -1.21
C LEU A 60 0.89 -6.31 -0.20
N LEU A 61 0.73 -6.07 1.10
CA LEU A 61 1.06 -7.07 2.13
C LEU A 61 -0.16 -7.90 2.51
N ASP A 62 -1.18 -7.25 3.07
CA ASP A 62 -2.39 -7.91 3.57
C ASP A 62 -3.52 -6.88 3.78
N THR A 63 -4.69 -7.34 4.20
CA THR A 63 -5.80 -6.51 4.68
C THR A 63 -5.91 -6.61 6.20
N LEU A 64 -5.78 -5.47 6.88
CA LEU A 64 -5.83 -5.39 8.33
C LEU A 64 -7.08 -4.61 8.79
N PRO A 65 -7.52 -4.76 10.05
CA PRO A 65 -8.45 -3.80 10.66
C PRO A 65 -7.87 -2.38 10.55
N VAL A 66 -8.72 -1.40 10.25
CA VAL A 66 -8.31 0.01 10.18
C VAL A 66 -7.74 0.42 11.55
N ALA A 67 -6.56 1.03 11.54
CA ALA A 67 -5.80 1.33 12.74
C ALA A 67 -5.54 2.82 12.91
N ASN A 68 -5.57 3.27 14.16
CA ASN A 68 -5.12 4.60 14.56
C ASN A 68 -3.59 4.70 14.48
N SER A 69 -2.88 3.60 14.71
CA SER A 69 -1.42 3.54 14.54
C SER A 69 -0.93 2.14 14.21
N LEU A 70 0.18 2.10 13.47
CA LEU A 70 0.93 0.89 13.15
C LEU A 70 2.31 1.00 13.79
N ASN A 71 2.78 -0.07 14.42
CA ASN A 71 4.10 -0.08 15.05
C ASN A 71 4.84 -1.38 14.75
N ILE A 72 6.06 -1.27 14.21
CA ILE A 72 6.90 -2.43 13.95
C ILE A 72 7.96 -2.55 15.03
N THR A 73 7.91 -3.65 15.77
CA THR A 73 8.84 -3.95 16.86
C THR A 73 10.22 -4.38 16.33
N LYS A 74 11.25 -4.27 17.17
CA LYS A 74 12.61 -4.76 16.84
C LYS A 74 12.67 -6.27 16.59
N LEU A 75 11.69 -7.01 17.07
CA LEU A 75 11.57 -8.46 16.88
C LEU A 75 10.88 -8.82 15.55
N GLY A 76 10.49 -7.84 14.73
CA GLY A 76 9.83 -8.10 13.46
C GLY A 76 8.35 -8.49 13.61
N MET A 77 7.68 -7.94 14.63
CA MET A 77 6.22 -8.04 14.78
C MET A 77 5.55 -6.70 14.49
N LEU A 78 4.39 -6.75 13.84
CA LEU A 78 3.54 -5.60 13.53
C LEU A 78 2.40 -5.51 14.56
N PHE A 79 2.46 -4.48 15.40
CA PHE A 79 1.37 -4.12 16.30
C PHE A 79 0.40 -3.17 15.59
N VAL A 80 -0.88 -3.52 15.61
CA VAL A 80 -1.98 -2.80 14.96
C VAL A 80 -2.92 -2.29 16.04
N ALA A 81 -2.84 -0.99 16.31
CA ALA A 81 -3.75 -0.31 17.23
C ALA A 81 -5.04 0.02 16.46
N ALA A 82 -5.91 -0.98 16.31
CA ALA A 82 -7.21 -0.85 15.65
C ALA A 82 -7.99 0.38 16.16
N GLU A 83 -8.63 1.13 15.25
CA GLU A 83 -9.45 2.30 15.59
C GLU A 83 -10.68 1.90 16.40
N PHE A 84 -11.30 0.79 16.01
CA PHE A 84 -12.40 0.14 16.70
C PHE A 84 -12.13 -1.36 16.80
N SER A 85 -12.68 -2.01 17.83
CA SER A 85 -12.45 -3.43 18.16
C SER A 85 -11.06 -3.72 18.77
N ASN A 86 -10.72 -5.00 18.84
CA ASN A 86 -9.51 -5.50 19.46
C ASN A 86 -8.26 -5.11 18.66
N HIS A 87 -7.22 -4.70 19.37
CA HIS A 87 -5.88 -4.56 18.82
C HIS A 87 -5.27 -5.93 18.54
N ALA A 88 -4.32 -5.98 17.60
CA ALA A 88 -3.69 -7.22 17.20
C ALA A 88 -2.17 -7.07 17.06
N LEU A 89 -1.48 -8.20 17.27
CA LEU A 89 -0.03 -8.31 17.09
C LEU A 89 0.23 -9.42 16.07
N TYR A 90 0.78 -9.04 14.93
CA TYR A 90 1.07 -9.94 13.81
C TYR A 90 2.56 -10.19 13.69
N GLN A 91 2.93 -11.38 13.23
CA GLN A 91 4.30 -11.73 12.88
C GLN A 91 4.46 -11.73 11.36
N PHE A 92 5.53 -11.12 10.85
CA PHE A 92 5.82 -11.22 9.42
C PHE A 92 6.35 -12.62 9.10
N GLU A 93 5.66 -13.35 8.22
CA GLU A 93 6.14 -14.66 7.75
C GLU A 93 7.33 -14.50 6.79
N ARG A 94 7.17 -13.62 5.78
CA ARG A 94 8.23 -13.25 4.83
C ARG A 94 8.09 -11.78 4.44
N ILE A 95 9.09 -10.97 4.76
CA ILE A 95 9.08 -9.53 4.45
C ILE A 95 9.44 -9.27 2.97
N ASP A 96 10.14 -10.18 2.29
CA ASP A 96 10.76 -9.94 0.98
C ASP A 96 10.04 -10.61 -0.20
N LEU A 97 8.72 -10.80 -0.11
CA LEU A 97 7.95 -11.51 -1.13
C LEU A 97 7.63 -10.62 -2.35
N ALA A 98 8.66 -10.24 -3.12
CA ALA A 98 8.50 -9.43 -4.33
C ALA A 98 7.76 -10.16 -5.46
N ASP A 99 7.79 -11.50 -5.48
CA ASP A 99 7.32 -12.29 -6.63
C ASP A 99 5.90 -12.84 -6.51
N VAL A 100 5.26 -12.76 -5.33
CA VAL A 100 3.91 -13.31 -5.11
C VAL A 100 2.87 -12.20 -4.93
N ALA A 101 3.27 -11.08 -4.33
CA ALA A 101 2.35 -9.99 -4.02
C ALA A 101 2.23 -8.99 -5.19
N PRO A 102 1.01 -8.49 -5.47
CA PRO A 102 0.83 -7.38 -6.40
C PRO A 102 1.74 -6.21 -6.03
N THR A 103 2.64 -5.87 -6.94
CA THR A 103 3.70 -4.89 -6.72
C THR A 103 3.76 -3.92 -7.90
N THR A 104 3.95 -2.65 -7.62
CA THR A 104 4.11 -1.61 -8.63
C THR A 104 5.32 -0.74 -8.29
N LYS A 105 6.14 -0.47 -9.30
CA LYS A 105 7.29 0.43 -9.20
C LYS A 105 6.96 1.80 -9.79
N SER A 106 7.65 2.82 -9.31
CA SER A 106 7.50 4.21 -9.81
C SER A 106 7.71 4.32 -11.33
N SER A 107 8.57 3.50 -11.91
CA SER A 107 8.81 3.45 -13.37
C SER A 107 7.60 2.96 -14.17
N GLN A 108 6.71 2.17 -13.57
CA GLN A 108 5.58 1.51 -14.22
C GLN A 108 4.25 2.26 -14.02
N VAL A 109 4.24 3.33 -13.22
CA VAL A 109 3.00 4.03 -12.82
C VAL A 109 2.21 4.54 -14.03
N ARG A 110 2.90 5.00 -15.08
CA ARG A 110 2.26 5.58 -16.26
C ARG A 110 1.48 4.52 -17.06
N GLU A 111 2.08 3.37 -17.29
CA GLU A 111 1.45 2.24 -17.98
C GLU A 111 0.22 1.72 -17.21
N VAL A 112 0.34 1.65 -15.88
CA VAL A 112 -0.78 1.24 -15.01
C VAL A 112 -1.91 2.26 -15.06
N MET A 113 -1.61 3.56 -15.04
CA MET A 113 -2.64 4.61 -15.12
C MET A 113 -3.33 4.63 -16.48
N ASP A 114 -2.59 4.51 -17.57
CA ASP A 114 -3.18 4.46 -18.91
C ASP A 114 -4.13 3.25 -19.04
N SER A 115 -3.76 2.11 -18.43
CA SER A 115 -4.60 0.92 -18.38
C SER A 115 -5.90 1.13 -17.57
N LEU A 116 -5.82 1.77 -16.40
CA LEU A 116 -6.97 2.07 -15.53
C LEU A 116 -7.94 3.09 -16.15
N VAL A 117 -7.41 4.09 -16.86
CA VAL A 117 -8.24 5.08 -17.58
C VAL A 117 -8.99 4.40 -18.74
N SER A 118 -8.35 3.46 -19.45
CA SER A 118 -9.00 2.73 -20.54
C SER A 118 -10.13 1.79 -20.06
N SER A 119 -9.97 1.18 -18.88
CA SER A 119 -10.99 0.29 -18.32
C SER A 119 -12.18 1.07 -17.77
N SER A 120 -11.95 2.25 -17.21
CA SER A 120 -13.01 3.15 -16.71
C SER A 120 -13.88 3.73 -17.83
N SER A 121 -13.33 3.91 -19.03
CA SER A 121 -14.05 4.42 -20.20
C SER A 121 -14.83 3.33 -20.97
N SER A 122 -14.62 2.05 -20.63
CA SER A 122 -15.36 0.93 -21.24
C SER A 122 -16.64 0.54 -20.48
N VAL A 123 -16.92 1.18 -19.34
CA VAL A 123 -18.16 0.97 -18.56
C VAL A 123 -19.17 2.06 -18.89
N GLU A 124 -19.66 2.08 -20.13
CA GLU A 124 -20.93 2.75 -20.44
C GLU A 124 -22.06 1.85 -19.92
N ILE A 125 -22.70 2.30 -18.83
CA ILE A 125 -23.91 1.65 -18.32
C ILE A 125 -25.01 1.83 -19.37
N ASP A 126 -25.44 0.74 -19.99
CA ASP A 126 -26.63 0.70 -20.83
C ASP A 126 -27.87 1.07 -20.00
N ARG A 127 -28.24 2.35 -20.05
CA ARG A 127 -29.41 2.89 -19.34
C ARG A 127 -30.74 2.41 -19.93
N SER A 128 -30.73 1.65 -21.03
CA SER A 128 -31.95 1.10 -21.63
C SER A 128 -32.59 -0.03 -20.82
N GLN A 129 -31.89 -0.58 -19.82
CA GLN A 129 -32.39 -1.71 -19.01
C GLN A 129 -33.06 -1.30 -17.67
N PHE A 130 -33.18 -0.01 -17.36
CA PHE A 130 -33.74 0.47 -16.08
C PHE A 130 -35.11 1.15 -16.18
N PHE A 131 -35.68 1.29 -17.38
CA PHE A 131 -37.08 1.71 -17.54
C PHE A 131 -37.86 0.66 -18.33
N THR A 132 -38.73 -0.06 -17.62
CA THR A 132 -39.98 -0.62 -18.13
C THR A 132 -41.07 -0.21 -17.18
#